data_AF-A0A0G1U9Y1-F1
#
_entry.id   AF-A0A0G1U9Y1-F1
#
_cell.length_a   1.000
_cell.length_b   1.000
_cell.length_c   1.000
_cell.angle_alpha   90.00
_cell.angle_beta   90.00
_cell.angle_gamma   90.00
#
_symmetry.space_group_name_H-M   'P 1'
#
loop_
_entity.id
_entity.type
_entity.pdbx_description
1 polymer ?
#
loop_
_entity_poly.entity_id
_entity_poly.type
_entity_poly.pdbx_seq_one_letter_code
_entity_poly.pdbx_strand_id
1 'polypeptide(L)'
;MLEKPPKNQESAYDRIKNLTMGALEKLGDEGYLERILAFAKKLQGRHPDFQKYKCYHALIGSTPPPDSIDGDFEGEDSVEEFFQSILLE
;
A
#
# COMPACT_ATOMS: atom_id res chain seq x y z
N MET A 1 16.84 -27.34 15.44
CA MET A 1 17.32 -25.95 15.47
C MET A 1 16.32 -25.13 14.66
N LEU A 2 15.64 -24.16 15.27
CA LEU A 2 14.78 -23.22 14.54
C LEU A 2 15.67 -22.09 14.05
N GLU A 3 16.02 -22.11 12.77
CA GLU A 3 16.68 -20.98 12.13
C GLU A 3 15.72 -19.79 12.15
N LYS A 4 16.14 -18.69 12.78
CA LYS A 4 15.38 -17.43 12.76
C LYS A 4 15.42 -16.90 11.32
N PRO A 5 14.29 -16.43 10.77
CA PRO A 5 14.28 -15.89 9.41
C PRO A 5 15.20 -14.66 9.31
N PRO A 6 15.80 -14.41 8.13
CA PRO A 6 16.74 -13.32 7.94
C PRO A 6 16.07 -11.98 8.25
N LYS A 7 16.75 -11.18 9.06
CA LYS A 7 16.21 -10.01 9.76
C LYS A 7 16.09 -8.73 8.91
N ASN A 8 16.09 -8.81 7.57
CA ASN A 8 16.43 -7.63 6.77
C ASN A 8 15.76 -7.48 5.39
N GLN A 9 14.55 -7.99 5.21
CA GLN A 9 13.70 -7.56 4.09
C GLN A 9 12.57 -6.71 4.68
N GLU A 10 12.60 -5.40 4.42
CA GLU A 10 11.51 -4.49 4.75
C GLU A 10 10.22 -5.01 4.11
N SER A 11 9.12 -5.04 4.87
CA SER A 11 7.84 -5.53 4.34
C SER A 11 7.31 -4.57 3.27
N ALA A 12 6.49 -5.08 2.33
CA ALA A 12 5.80 -4.20 1.37
C ALA A 12 4.98 -3.13 2.11
N TYR A 13 4.37 -3.52 3.22
CA TYR A 13 3.63 -2.63 4.09
C TYR A 13 4.47 -1.47 4.65
N ASP A 14 5.70 -1.74 5.14
CA ASP A 14 6.59 -0.71 5.68
C ASP A 14 7.06 0.25 4.58
N ARG A 15 7.45 -0.28 3.41
CA ARG A 15 7.83 0.55 2.26
C ARG A 15 6.70 1.47 1.83
N ILE A 16 5.48 0.94 1.68
CA ILE A 16 4.30 1.71 1.27
C ILE A 16 3.99 2.79 2.31
N LYS A 17 4.07 2.48 3.60
CA LYS A 17 3.87 3.49 4.66
C LYS A 17 4.86 4.64 4.60
N ASN A 18 6.11 4.38 4.21
CA ASN A 18 7.10 5.44 4.04
C ASN A 18 6.74 6.32 2.82
N LEU A 19 6.20 5.73 1.75
CA LEU A 19 5.79 6.46 0.55
C LEU A 19 4.53 7.33 0.77
N THR A 20 3.60 6.91 1.64
CA THR A 20 2.36 7.67 1.86
C THR A 20 2.61 9.09 2.40
N MET A 21 3.63 9.25 3.25
CA MET A 21 4.01 10.57 3.78
C MET A 21 4.50 11.51 2.66
N GLY A 22 5.37 11.02 1.77
CA GLY A 22 5.85 11.83 0.65
C GLY A 22 4.76 12.17 -0.35
N ALA A 23 3.85 11.23 -0.62
CA ALA A 23 2.71 11.48 -1.50
C ALA A 23 1.75 12.52 -0.90
N LEU A 24 1.52 12.48 0.41
CA LEU A 24 0.71 13.48 1.12
C LEU A 24 1.35 14.88 1.04
N GLU A 25 2.65 14.99 1.29
CA GLU A 25 3.39 16.25 1.20
C GLU A 25 3.32 16.85 -0.22
N LYS A 26 3.45 16.01 -1.24
CA LYS A 26 3.45 16.45 -2.64
C LYS A 26 2.08 16.91 -3.13
N LEU A 27 1.02 16.18 -2.78
CA LEU A 27 -0.33 16.40 -3.30
C LEU A 27 -1.18 17.35 -2.44
N GLY A 28 -0.82 17.51 -1.17
CA GLY A 28 -1.69 18.11 -0.16
C GLY A 28 -2.89 17.22 0.18
N ASP A 29 -3.64 17.60 1.23
CA ASP A 29 -4.70 16.74 1.80
C ASP A 29 -5.79 16.35 0.79
N GLU A 30 -6.33 17.33 0.05
CA GLU A 30 -7.42 17.09 -0.91
C GLU A 30 -6.96 16.24 -2.10
N GLY A 31 -5.81 16.58 -2.70
CA GLY A 31 -5.26 15.84 -3.82
C GLY A 31 -4.84 14.42 -3.44
N TYR A 32 -4.26 14.25 -2.25
CA TYR A 32 -3.94 12.94 -1.70
C TYR A 32 -5.21 12.09 -1.53
N LEU A 33 -6.23 12.63 -0.87
CA LEU A 33 -7.48 11.92 -0.62
C LEU A 33 -8.18 11.52 -1.93
N GLU A 34 -8.24 12.41 -2.92
CA GLU A 34 -8.82 12.11 -4.23
C GLU A 34 -8.10 10.94 -4.90
N ARG A 35 -6.77 10.97 -4.95
CA ARG A 35 -5.94 9.97 -5.63
C ARG A 35 -6.04 8.60 -4.96
N ILE A 36 -5.93 8.53 -3.62
CA ILE A 36 -6.02 7.24 -2.91
C ILE A 36 -7.42 6.63 -3.01
N LEU A 37 -8.49 7.44 -2.95
CA LEU A 37 -9.86 6.93 -3.03
C LEU A 37 -10.17 6.39 -4.43
N ALA A 38 -9.70 7.09 -5.47
CA ALA A 38 -9.82 6.62 -6.84
C ALA A 38 -9.08 5.28 -7.05
N PHE A 39 -7.86 5.14 -6.54
CA PHE A 39 -7.08 3.91 -6.64
C PHE A 39 -7.70 2.77 -5.81
N ALA A 40 -8.08 3.03 -4.56
CA ALA A 40 -8.75 2.05 -3.70
C ALA A 40 -10.04 1.50 -4.32
N LYS A 41 -10.84 2.36 -4.97
CA LYS A 41 -12.05 1.92 -5.67
C LYS A 41 -11.76 0.99 -6.85
N LYS A 42 -10.64 1.18 -7.56
CA LYS A 42 -10.19 0.26 -8.62
C LYS A 42 -9.83 -1.10 -8.03
N LEU A 43 -9.04 -1.13 -6.95
CA LEU A 43 -8.65 -2.37 -6.27
C LEU A 43 -9.88 -3.15 -5.79
N GLN A 44 -10.84 -2.48 -5.14
CA GLN A 44 -12.10 -3.07 -4.69
C GLN A 44 -12.90 -3.72 -5.83
N GLY A 45 -12.86 -3.12 -7.03
CA GLY A 45 -13.57 -3.64 -8.20
C GLY A 45 -12.88 -4.83 -8.89
N ARG A 46 -11.58 -5.02 -8.66
CA ARG A 46 -10.75 -6.02 -9.36
C ARG A 46 -10.40 -7.22 -8.48
N HIS A 47 -10.18 -6.98 -7.19
CA HIS A 47 -9.72 -7.99 -6.23
C HIS A 47 -10.79 -8.17 -5.15
N PRO A 48 -11.62 -9.23 -5.17
CA PRO A 48 -12.69 -9.42 -4.19
C PRO A 48 -12.18 -9.63 -2.76
N ASP A 49 -10.91 -10.01 -2.59
CA ASP A 49 -10.25 -10.25 -1.32
C ASP A 49 -9.23 -9.15 -0.94
N PHE A 50 -9.35 -7.96 -1.54
CA PHE A 50 -8.49 -6.80 -1.29
C PHE A 50 -8.24 -6.50 0.21
N GLN A 51 -9.24 -6.73 1.07
CA GLN A 51 -9.16 -6.51 2.52
C GLN A 51 -8.21 -7.46 3.24
N LYS A 52 -7.73 -8.52 2.59
CA LYS A 52 -6.73 -9.43 3.17
C LYS A 52 -5.31 -8.90 3.00
N TYR A 53 -5.09 -7.84 2.22
CA TYR A 53 -3.75 -7.35 1.89
C TYR A 53 -3.36 -6.16 2.79
N LYS A 54 -2.19 -6.25 3.44
CA LYS A 54 -1.68 -5.13 4.26
C LYS A 54 -1.48 -3.84 3.46
N CYS A 55 -1.05 -3.95 2.19
CA CYS A 55 -0.84 -2.80 1.32
C CYS A 55 -2.13 -1.99 1.10
N TYR A 56 -3.28 -2.66 0.96
CA TYR A 56 -4.57 -2.00 0.85
C TYR A 56 -4.91 -1.19 2.11
N HIS A 57 -4.63 -1.74 3.29
CA HIS A 57 -4.83 -1.03 4.55
C HIS A 57 -3.90 0.18 4.68
N ALA A 58 -2.65 0.06 4.25
CA ALA A 58 -1.71 1.18 4.18
C ALA A 58 -2.20 2.29 3.25
N LEU A 59 -2.70 1.94 2.06
CA LEU A 59 -3.25 2.87 1.07
C LEU A 59 -4.36 3.76 1.66
N ILE A 60 -5.33 3.15 2.36
CA ILE A 60 -6.50 3.87 2.89
C ILE A 60 -6.30 4.37 4.33
N GLY A 61 -5.10 4.22 4.91
CA GLY A 61 -4.80 4.65 6.27
C GLY A 61 -5.54 3.88 7.37
N SER A 62 -5.84 2.60 7.15
CA SER A 62 -6.52 1.75 8.13
C SER A 62 -5.57 0.71 8.76
N THR A 63 -6.01 0.08 9.85
CA THR A 63 -5.23 -0.97 10.52
C THR A 63 -5.50 -2.33 9.88
N PRO A 64 -4.46 -3.06 9.40
CA PRO A 64 -4.65 -4.39 8.84
C PRO A 64 -5.01 -5.45 9.90
N PRO A 65 -5.87 -6.43 9.58
CA PRO A 65 -6.09 -7.62 10.41
C PRO A 65 -4.79 -8.42 10.69
N PRO A 66 -4.68 -9.14 11.81
CA PRO A 66 -3.47 -9.88 12.18
C PRO A 66 -3.02 -10.96 11.17
N ASP A 67 -3.95 -11.54 10.43
CA ASP A 67 -3.75 -12.60 9.44
C ASP A 67 -3.64 -12.08 7.99
N SER A 68 -3.46 -10.76 7.83
CA SER A 68 -3.32 -10.14 6.51
C SER A 68 -2.06 -10.59 5.78
N ILE A 69 -2.20 -10.76 4.47
CA ILE A 69 -1.15 -11.04 3.50
C ILE A 69 -0.16 -9.87 3.48
N ASP A 70 1.10 -10.21 3.71
CA ASP A 70 2.23 -9.28 3.64
C ASP A 70 2.84 -9.29 2.24
N GLY A 71 2.12 -8.69 1.31
CA GLY A 71 2.47 -8.60 -0.10
C GLY A 71 1.74 -7.45 -0.75
N ASP A 72 2.15 -7.12 -1.97
CA ASP A 72 1.49 -6.14 -2.81
C ASP A 72 0.67 -6.83 -3.92
N PHE A 73 -0.19 -6.08 -4.60
CA PHE A 73 -0.84 -6.54 -5.82
C PHE A 73 0.15 -6.51 -6.99
N GLU A 74 -0.11 -7.31 -8.03
CA GLU A 74 0.74 -7.38 -9.21
C GLU A 74 0.37 -6.33 -10.27
N GLY A 75 1.35 -5.88 -11.05
CA GLY A 75 1.15 -5.00 -12.20
C GLY A 75 0.52 -3.65 -11.84
N GLU A 76 -0.44 -3.20 -12.63
CA GLU A 76 -1.07 -1.87 -12.48
C GLU A 76 -1.85 -1.66 -11.18
N ASP A 77 -2.06 -2.72 -10.40
CA ASP A 77 -2.72 -2.67 -9.10
C ASP A 77 -1.73 -2.55 -7.93
N SER A 78 -0.42 -2.60 -8.19
CA SER A 78 0.63 -2.41 -7.18
C SER A 78 0.50 -1.07 -6.46
N VAL A 79 0.34 -1.13 -5.13
CA VAL A 79 0.21 0.06 -4.28
C VAL A 79 1.56 0.77 -4.15
N GLU A 80 2.65 0.01 -4.10
CA GLU A 80 4.00 0.55 -4.08
C GLU A 80 4.30 1.34 -5.36
N GLU A 81 4.00 0.77 -6.54
CA GLU A 81 4.22 1.46 -7.82
C GLU A 81 3.30 2.69 -7.97
N PHE A 82 2.06 2.61 -7.48
CA PHE A 82 1.15 3.76 -7.46
C PHE A 82 1.70 4.95 -6.68
N PHE A 83 2.22 4.74 -5.46
CA PHE A 83 2.81 5.85 -4.71
C PHE A 83 4.12 6.34 -5.31
N GLN A 84 4.95 5.45 -5.87
CA GLN A 84 6.15 5.84 -6.59
C GLN A 84 5.83 6.72 -7.81
N SER A 85 4.75 6.40 -8.55
CA SER A 85 4.35 7.21 -9.71
C SER A 85 3.97 8.63 -9.29
N ILE A 86 3.21 8.78 -8.19
CA ILE A 86 2.87 10.09 -7.63
C ILE A 86 4.14 10.90 -7.33
N LEU A 87 5.16 10.29 -6.73
CA LEU A 87 6.38 10.99 -6.36
C LEU A 87 7.20 11.46 -7.57
N LEU A 88 7.14 10.74 -8.69
CA LEU A 88 7.91 11.01 -9.91
C LEU A 88 7.25 12.00 -10.89
N GLU A 89 5.94 12.27 -10.75
CA GLU A 89 5.18 13.26 -11.55
C GLU A 89 5.66 14.71 -11.35
#